data_AF-A0A2I2F6C7-F1
#
_entry.id   AF-A0A2I2F6C7-F1
#
_cell.length_a   1.000
_cell.length_b   1.000
_cell.length_c   1.000
_cell.angle_alpha   90.00
_cell.angle_beta   90.00
_cell.angle_gamma   90.00
#
_symmetry.space_group_name_H-M   'P 1'
#
loop_
_entity.id
_entity.type
_entity.pdbx_description
1 polymer ?
#
loop_
_entity_poly.entity_id
_entity_poly.type
_entity_poly.pdbx_seq_one_letter_code
_entity_poly.pdbx_strand_id
1 'polypeptide(L)'
;MSTSKHDRNASKSRPRSSTRGPLDESHDPLSVTSQPEDTTTGDYSGTSFYTLDPLIPDEVAHTLEKDLSFLLRYDIYHSLAQIDIPHALRSDFVTPSSNEPLSHNLGTLERLLAEGHFLLAAYLSAAILTSSGISPTDIKLIFALFYTRLACLELSGNTVIAAQESKALEDLSSEFYYITPKSDTTDEDQESSQESSYPRHIAPWPLRVLAVRLQSIGFGDPRRGIAGLYDIGIEARREVLRPDTSDEHRKAWRDRLADLGIRSVNALIEMGDLSAARRSLDSLRTTASDSFVSKSRKTLLFLLIGDVDAAKRESRLADGSDDTMFKPLLSMAEGRYDDAAVEWQALLEAGPKRSDEAMVKQNLAVCLLYTARLNDARETLESLAHENQSFGGLVFNLATVYELCSDKSSKLKTSLVETVARQPITGQTNLDRPNSDFKM
;
A
#
# COMPACT_ATOMS: atom_id res chain seq x y z
N MET A 1 27.08 74.82 -10.88
CA MET A 1 28.00 73.70 -10.56
C MET A 1 27.31 72.81 -9.55
N SER A 2 27.31 71.51 -9.83
CA SER A 2 26.44 70.47 -9.26
C SER A 2 26.70 70.19 -7.78
N THR A 3 25.63 70.15 -6.98
CA THR A 3 25.61 69.62 -5.60
C THR A 3 25.32 68.12 -5.65
N SER A 4 26.35 67.31 -5.41
CA SER A 4 26.25 65.85 -5.31
C SER A 4 25.49 65.43 -4.04
N LYS A 5 24.39 64.70 -4.22
CA LYS A 5 23.65 64.03 -3.14
C LYS A 5 24.24 62.64 -2.93
N HIS A 6 24.54 62.30 -1.68
CA HIS A 6 24.91 60.96 -1.25
C HIS A 6 23.70 60.02 -1.32
N ASP A 7 23.71 59.09 -2.27
CA ASP A 7 22.77 57.97 -2.31
C ASP A 7 23.30 56.79 -1.48
N ARG A 8 22.41 56.24 -0.65
CA ARG A 8 22.65 55.06 0.20
C ARG A 8 22.67 53.80 -0.67
N ASN A 9 23.66 52.93 -0.46
CA ASN A 9 23.75 51.62 -1.07
C ASN A 9 22.49 50.78 -0.79
N ALA A 10 21.67 50.56 -1.81
CA ALA A 10 20.59 49.59 -1.79
C ALA A 10 21.18 48.17 -1.93
N SER A 11 21.06 47.36 -0.89
CA SER A 11 21.39 45.94 -0.92
C SER A 11 20.47 45.21 -1.91
N LYS A 12 21.05 44.60 -2.96
CA LYS A 12 20.32 43.76 -3.92
C LYS A 12 19.74 42.54 -3.19
N SER A 13 18.43 42.35 -3.28
CA SER A 13 17.75 41.15 -2.77
C SER A 13 18.20 39.92 -3.59
N ARG A 14 18.74 38.92 -2.90
CA ARG A 14 18.94 37.59 -3.49
C ARG A 14 17.56 36.99 -3.82
N PRO A 15 17.38 36.35 -4.98
CA PRO A 15 16.14 35.62 -5.27
C PRO A 15 15.94 34.52 -4.22
N ARG A 16 14.73 34.44 -3.66
CA ARG A 16 14.34 33.38 -2.71
C ARG A 16 14.53 32.03 -3.39
N SER A 17 15.38 31.16 -2.85
CA SER A 17 15.46 29.77 -3.28
C SER A 17 14.08 29.13 -3.02
N SER A 18 13.49 28.56 -4.06
CA SER A 18 12.27 27.76 -3.93
C SER A 18 12.55 26.62 -2.94
N THR A 19 11.87 26.62 -1.80
CA THR A 19 11.86 25.52 -0.83
C THR A 19 11.06 24.37 -1.46
N ARG A 20 11.66 23.67 -2.43
CA ARG A 20 11.14 22.39 -2.90
C ARG A 20 11.54 21.32 -1.90
N GLY A 21 10.56 20.55 -1.46
CA GLY A 21 10.79 19.44 -0.56
C GLY A 21 11.39 18.26 -1.31
N PRO A 22 12.10 17.33 -0.64
CA PRO A 22 12.66 16.13 -1.24
C PRO A 22 11.65 15.15 -1.87
N LEU A 23 10.36 15.49 -1.99
CA LEU A 23 9.31 14.62 -2.56
C LEU A 23 8.60 15.21 -3.80
N ASP A 24 8.87 16.47 -4.13
CA ASP A 24 8.37 17.13 -5.35
C ASP A 24 9.15 16.74 -6.63
N GLU A 25 8.77 15.67 -7.34
CA GLU A 25 9.21 15.37 -8.72
C GLU A 25 8.18 14.50 -9.47
N SER A 26 8.09 14.67 -10.80
CA SER A 26 6.97 14.19 -11.62
C SER A 26 7.27 12.87 -12.36
N HIS A 27 6.36 11.91 -12.24
CA HIS A 27 5.88 10.92 -13.22
C HIS A 27 5.39 9.64 -12.51
N ASP A 28 4.55 8.90 -13.20
CA ASP A 28 3.52 8.05 -12.60
C ASP A 28 3.90 6.54 -12.50
N PRO A 29 3.78 5.92 -11.30
CA PRO A 29 4.30 4.58 -10.97
C PRO A 29 3.40 3.40 -11.27
N LEU A 30 2.15 3.66 -11.62
CA LEU A 30 1.08 2.67 -11.44
C LEU A 30 0.40 2.29 -12.74
N SER A 31 1.12 2.38 -13.86
CA SER A 31 0.80 1.54 -15.01
C SER A 31 1.22 0.08 -14.72
N VAL A 32 0.67 -0.50 -13.66
CA VAL A 32 0.46 -1.93 -13.58
C VAL A 32 -0.85 -2.16 -14.31
N THR A 33 -0.78 -2.18 -15.64
CA THR A 33 -1.83 -2.79 -16.47
C THR A 33 -1.62 -4.29 -16.40
N SER A 34 -1.79 -4.85 -15.22
CA SER A 34 -2.18 -6.23 -15.06
C SER A 34 -3.39 -6.17 -14.16
N GLN A 35 -4.57 -6.24 -14.79
CA GLN A 35 -5.60 -7.06 -14.18
C GLN A 35 -4.89 -8.36 -13.75
N PRO A 36 -5.00 -8.82 -12.49
CA PRO A 36 -4.78 -10.23 -12.29
C PRO A 36 -5.82 -10.89 -13.18
N GLU A 37 -5.38 -11.42 -14.32
CA GLU A 37 -6.13 -12.46 -15.01
C GLU A 37 -6.49 -13.47 -13.92
N ASP A 38 -7.77 -13.86 -13.85
CA ASP A 38 -8.28 -14.88 -12.92
C ASP A 38 -7.26 -16.02 -12.82
N THR A 39 -6.38 -15.96 -11.81
CA THR A 39 -5.21 -16.83 -11.72
C THR A 39 -5.63 -18.07 -10.94
N THR A 40 -6.76 -18.67 -11.34
CA THR A 40 -7.25 -19.88 -10.70
C THR A 40 -6.39 -21.10 -11.06
N THR A 41 -5.37 -20.95 -11.91
CA THR A 41 -4.43 -22.03 -12.29
C THR A 41 -3.00 -21.49 -12.51
N GLY A 42 -2.40 -20.84 -11.51
CA GLY A 42 -0.96 -20.59 -11.49
C GLY A 42 -0.21 -21.80 -10.92
N ASP A 43 0.90 -22.22 -11.56
CA ASP A 43 1.83 -23.18 -10.94
C ASP A 43 2.53 -22.51 -9.75
N TYR A 44 2.05 -22.81 -8.53
CA TYR A 44 2.62 -22.30 -7.28
C TYR A 44 3.97 -22.96 -7.00
N SER A 45 5.04 -22.32 -7.43
CA SER A 45 6.42 -22.82 -7.33
C SER A 45 7.21 -22.15 -6.20
N GLY A 46 6.73 -21.03 -5.67
CA GLY A 46 7.45 -20.22 -4.69
C GLY A 46 8.59 -19.39 -5.28
N THR A 47 8.74 -19.34 -6.61
CA THR A 47 9.81 -18.56 -7.28
C THR A 47 9.61 -17.06 -7.13
N SER A 48 8.38 -16.60 -6.96
CA SER A 48 8.02 -15.18 -6.76
C SER A 48 8.69 -14.54 -5.53
N PHE A 49 9.07 -15.34 -4.52
CA PHE A 49 9.76 -14.83 -3.34
C PHE A 49 11.21 -14.39 -3.62
N TYR A 50 11.80 -14.76 -4.76
CA TYR A 50 13.14 -14.28 -5.15
C TYR A 50 13.10 -12.99 -5.99
N THR A 51 11.92 -12.56 -6.42
CA THR A 51 11.72 -11.42 -7.33
C THR A 51 10.94 -10.27 -6.69
N LEU A 52 11.00 -10.12 -5.36
CA LEU A 52 10.23 -9.10 -4.63
C LEU A 52 10.54 -7.65 -5.07
N ASP A 53 11.78 -7.38 -5.48
CA ASP A 53 12.19 -6.09 -6.02
C ASP A 53 12.91 -6.27 -7.36
N PRO A 54 12.31 -5.86 -8.49
CA PRO A 54 12.92 -6.02 -9.81
C PRO A 54 14.17 -5.15 -10.01
N LEU A 55 14.38 -4.12 -9.17
CA LEU A 55 15.56 -3.25 -9.23
C LEU A 55 16.75 -3.78 -8.43
N ILE A 56 16.61 -4.91 -7.72
CA ILE A 56 17.73 -5.55 -7.01
C ILE A 56 18.35 -6.62 -7.92
N PRO A 57 19.58 -6.41 -8.44
CA PRO A 57 20.21 -7.38 -9.33
C PRO A 57 20.50 -8.71 -8.64
N ASP A 58 20.48 -9.80 -9.41
CA ASP A 58 20.79 -11.16 -8.92
C ASP A 58 22.22 -11.32 -8.41
N GLU A 59 23.16 -10.58 -9.00
CA GLU A 59 24.60 -10.62 -8.66
C GLU A 59 24.92 -10.13 -7.24
N VAL A 60 23.98 -9.43 -6.61
CA VAL A 60 24.06 -9.06 -5.19
C VAL A 60 24.08 -10.31 -4.31
N ALA A 61 23.46 -11.42 -4.70
CA ALA A 61 23.38 -12.61 -3.87
C ALA A 61 24.72 -13.36 -3.70
N HIS A 62 25.63 -13.28 -4.67
CA HIS A 62 26.85 -14.11 -4.69
C HIS A 62 28.07 -13.46 -4.03
N THR A 63 27.98 -12.17 -3.67
CA THR A 63 29.08 -11.38 -3.07
C THR A 63 28.89 -11.12 -1.58
N LEU A 64 27.84 -11.64 -0.95
CA LEU A 64 27.41 -11.22 0.40
C LEU A 64 27.80 -12.19 1.53
N GLU A 65 28.69 -11.71 2.40
CA GLU A 65 28.92 -12.25 3.76
C GLU A 65 28.00 -11.58 4.82
N LYS A 66 26.81 -11.09 4.44
CA LYS A 66 25.87 -10.52 5.42
C LYS A 66 25.03 -11.64 6.02
N ASP A 67 25.05 -11.75 7.33
CA ASP A 67 24.32 -12.75 8.10
C ASP A 67 23.02 -12.16 8.66
N LEU A 68 21.88 -12.70 8.22
CA LEU A 68 20.54 -12.34 8.70
C LEU A 68 20.00 -13.32 9.75
N SER A 69 20.86 -14.12 10.40
CA SER A 69 20.47 -15.05 11.49
C SER A 69 19.63 -14.38 12.57
N PHE A 70 19.82 -13.08 12.80
CA PHE A 70 19.02 -12.34 13.78
C PHE A 70 17.52 -12.35 13.43
N LEU A 71 17.12 -12.37 12.15
CA LEU A 71 15.74 -12.48 11.70
C LEU A 71 15.20 -13.92 11.72
N LEU A 72 16.05 -14.94 11.85
CA LEU A 72 15.62 -16.34 11.89
C LEU A 72 15.24 -16.81 13.30
N ARG A 73 15.37 -15.93 14.30
CA ARG A 73 15.10 -16.26 15.70
C ARG A 73 13.60 -16.30 15.98
N TYR A 74 13.17 -17.31 16.71
CA TYR A 74 11.76 -17.52 17.04
C TYR A 74 11.16 -16.41 17.93
N ASP A 75 11.98 -15.74 18.75
CA ASP A 75 11.55 -14.72 19.71
C ASP A 75 11.04 -13.43 19.06
N ILE A 76 11.32 -13.23 17.77
CA ILE A 76 10.80 -12.12 16.98
C ILE A 76 9.31 -12.32 16.67
N TYR A 77 8.88 -13.56 16.47
CA TYR A 77 7.59 -13.86 15.85
C TYR A 77 6.53 -14.15 16.90
N HIS A 78 5.51 -13.31 16.94
CA HIS A 78 4.39 -13.45 17.86
C HIS A 78 3.46 -14.57 17.40
N SER A 79 2.90 -15.27 18.38
CA SER A 79 1.88 -16.30 18.15
C SER A 79 0.60 -15.68 17.62
N LEU A 80 0.00 -16.32 16.61
CA LEU A 80 -1.24 -15.89 15.98
C LEU A 80 -2.39 -16.79 16.41
N ALA A 81 -3.58 -16.22 16.58
CA ALA A 81 -4.78 -16.92 16.98
C ALA A 81 -5.96 -16.52 16.09
N GLN A 82 -6.95 -17.40 15.98
CA GLN A 82 -8.19 -17.17 15.22
C GLN A 82 -9.39 -16.92 16.14
N ILE A 83 -9.14 -16.53 17.39
CA ILE A 83 -10.20 -16.31 18.38
C ILE A 83 -11.18 -15.23 17.91
N ASP A 84 -10.65 -14.19 17.27
CA ASP A 84 -11.42 -13.07 16.75
C ASP A 84 -11.98 -13.32 15.35
N ILE A 85 -11.75 -14.49 14.74
CA ILE A 85 -12.35 -14.85 13.45
C ILE A 85 -13.61 -15.68 13.70
N PRO A 86 -14.75 -15.39 13.03
CA PRO A 86 -15.95 -16.21 13.13
C PRO A 86 -15.69 -17.67 12.72
N HIS A 87 -16.30 -18.63 13.42
CA HIS A 87 -16.03 -20.06 13.22
C HIS A 87 -16.17 -20.52 11.76
N ALA A 88 -17.14 -19.98 11.01
CA ALA A 88 -17.36 -20.37 9.61
C ALA A 88 -16.24 -19.91 8.65
N LEU A 89 -15.40 -18.98 9.08
CA LEU A 89 -14.27 -18.43 8.29
C LEU A 89 -12.91 -18.95 8.77
N ARG A 90 -12.89 -19.85 9.75
CA ARG A 90 -11.63 -20.40 10.29
C ARG A 90 -11.10 -21.50 9.38
N SER A 91 -9.79 -21.48 9.19
CA SER A 91 -9.03 -22.50 8.46
C SER A 91 -7.84 -22.95 9.31
N ASP A 92 -7.44 -24.21 9.21
CA ASP A 92 -6.36 -24.73 10.04
C ASP A 92 -5.00 -24.09 9.70
N PHE A 93 -4.19 -23.85 10.73
CA PHE A 93 -2.82 -23.38 10.53
C PHE A 93 -1.95 -24.47 9.90
N VAL A 94 -1.34 -24.16 8.76
CA VAL A 94 -0.41 -25.06 8.06
C VAL A 94 0.94 -25.02 8.76
N THR A 95 1.37 -26.15 9.33
CA THR A 95 2.69 -26.28 9.95
C THR A 95 3.63 -27.01 9.00
N PRO A 96 4.79 -26.43 8.64
CA PRO A 96 5.78 -27.09 7.81
C PRO A 96 6.24 -28.41 8.44
N SER A 97 6.13 -29.50 7.70
CA SER A 97 6.70 -30.78 8.11
C SER A 97 8.22 -30.75 7.92
N SER A 98 9.00 -31.30 8.86
CA SER A 98 10.48 -31.36 8.76
C SER A 98 11.00 -32.13 7.53
N ASN A 99 10.15 -32.93 6.88
CA ASN A 99 10.50 -33.73 5.71
C ASN A 99 10.07 -33.12 4.39
N GLU A 100 9.32 -32.00 4.41
CA GLU A 100 8.84 -31.36 3.19
C GLU A 100 9.90 -30.42 2.61
N PRO A 101 10.08 -30.39 1.28
CA PRO A 101 11.03 -29.48 0.66
C PRO A 101 10.57 -28.03 0.83
N LEU A 102 11.53 -27.10 0.94
CA LEU A 102 11.26 -25.67 1.07
C LEU A 102 10.36 -25.15 -0.07
N SER A 103 10.56 -25.61 -1.31
CA SER A 103 9.73 -25.23 -2.45
C SER A 103 8.25 -25.57 -2.28
N HIS A 104 7.90 -26.67 -1.61
CA HIS A 104 6.52 -27.03 -1.32
C HIS A 104 5.88 -26.05 -0.32
N ASN A 105 6.62 -25.68 0.73
CA ASN A 105 6.17 -24.69 1.70
C ASN A 105 6.01 -23.30 1.06
N LEU A 106 6.93 -22.90 0.18
CA LEU A 106 6.85 -21.65 -0.57
C LEU A 106 5.67 -21.65 -1.56
N GLY A 107 5.44 -22.74 -2.30
CA GLY A 107 4.27 -22.88 -3.17
C GLY A 107 2.95 -22.84 -2.39
N THR A 108 2.92 -23.46 -1.20
CA THR A 108 1.75 -23.37 -0.31
C THR A 108 1.52 -21.94 0.18
N LEU A 109 2.58 -21.22 0.55
CA LEU A 109 2.50 -19.82 0.93
C LEU A 109 1.98 -18.95 -0.23
N GLU A 110 2.49 -19.16 -1.44
CA GLU A 110 2.04 -18.45 -2.65
C GLU A 110 0.56 -18.68 -2.93
N ARG A 111 0.08 -19.92 -2.79
CA ARG A 111 -1.34 -20.25 -2.89
C ARG A 111 -2.19 -19.55 -1.84
N LEU A 112 -1.77 -19.53 -0.57
CA LEU A 112 -2.51 -18.83 0.50
C LEU A 112 -2.62 -17.33 0.23
N LEU A 113 -1.56 -16.70 -0.30
CA LEU A 113 -1.59 -15.30 -0.73
C LEU A 113 -2.56 -15.07 -1.89
N ALA A 114 -2.53 -15.95 -2.90
CA ALA A 114 -3.42 -15.89 -4.05
C ALA A 114 -4.89 -16.14 -3.68
N GLU A 115 -5.15 -16.92 -2.63
CA GLU A 115 -6.50 -17.16 -2.09
C GLU A 115 -6.98 -16.02 -1.17
N GLY A 116 -6.08 -15.23 -0.59
CA GLY A 116 -6.41 -14.17 0.37
C GLY A 116 -6.44 -14.62 1.84
N HIS A 117 -5.83 -15.77 2.15
CA HIS A 117 -5.63 -16.27 3.52
C HIS A 117 -4.42 -15.60 4.18
N PHE A 118 -4.51 -14.29 4.41
CA PHE A 118 -3.38 -13.49 4.89
C PHE A 118 -2.93 -13.88 6.31
N LEU A 119 -3.84 -14.23 7.22
CA LEU A 119 -3.42 -14.62 8.58
C LEU A 119 -2.65 -15.95 8.55
N LEU A 120 -3.11 -16.91 7.75
CA LEU A 120 -2.42 -18.19 7.58
C LEU A 120 -1.10 -18.02 6.84
N ALA A 121 -1.04 -17.16 5.83
CA ALA A 121 0.19 -16.81 5.13
C ALA A 121 1.22 -16.18 6.09
N ALA A 122 0.79 -15.23 6.94
CA ALA A 122 1.65 -14.65 7.97
C ALA A 122 2.21 -15.70 8.94
N TYR A 123 1.37 -16.65 9.38
CA TYR A 123 1.78 -17.78 10.22
C TYR A 123 2.84 -18.63 9.52
N LEU A 124 2.55 -19.06 8.28
CA LEU A 124 3.43 -19.94 7.52
C LEU A 124 4.77 -19.25 7.21
N SER A 125 4.78 -17.95 6.88
CA SER A 125 6.02 -17.19 6.70
C SER A 125 6.93 -17.24 7.92
N ALA A 126 6.41 -17.06 9.14
CA ALA A 126 7.23 -17.20 10.36
C ALA A 126 7.68 -18.64 10.60
N ALA A 127 6.81 -19.62 10.35
CA ALA A 127 7.16 -21.03 10.50
C ALA A 127 8.31 -21.42 9.55
N ILE A 128 8.31 -20.89 8.32
CA ILE A 128 9.40 -21.08 7.36
C ILE A 128 10.67 -20.33 7.84
N LEU A 129 10.56 -19.06 8.25
CA LEU A 129 11.70 -18.24 8.73
C LEU A 129 12.39 -18.82 9.97
N THR A 130 11.64 -19.54 10.83
CA THR A 130 12.18 -20.17 12.04
C THR A 130 12.56 -21.63 11.83
N SER A 131 12.37 -22.17 10.63
CA SER A 131 12.81 -23.51 10.28
C SER A 131 14.31 -23.56 9.98
N SER A 132 14.93 -24.72 10.17
CA SER A 132 16.35 -24.94 9.84
C SER A 132 16.63 -25.04 8.34
N GLY A 133 15.62 -24.85 7.48
CA GLY A 133 15.72 -25.03 6.03
C GLY A 133 16.26 -23.83 5.26
N ILE A 134 16.42 -22.68 5.91
CA ILE A 134 16.87 -21.42 5.28
C ILE A 134 18.30 -21.12 5.68
N SER A 135 19.14 -20.81 4.69
CA SER A 135 20.49 -20.29 4.96
C SER A 135 20.40 -18.87 5.50
N PRO A 136 21.11 -18.51 6.59
CA PRO A 136 21.15 -17.14 7.11
C PRO A 136 21.67 -16.08 6.12
N THR A 137 22.33 -16.53 5.06
CA THR A 137 22.85 -15.68 3.98
C THR A 137 21.91 -15.59 2.77
N ASP A 138 20.76 -16.27 2.79
CA ASP A 138 19.75 -16.16 1.73
C ASP A 138 18.89 -14.90 1.91
N ILE A 139 19.52 -13.77 1.61
CA ILE A 139 18.99 -12.44 1.91
C ILE A 139 17.69 -12.14 1.16
N LYS A 140 17.62 -12.57 -0.12
CA LYS A 140 16.44 -12.35 -0.95
C LYS A 140 15.24 -13.07 -0.34
N LEU A 141 15.39 -14.36 -0.02
CA LEU A 141 14.31 -15.15 0.54
C LEU A 141 13.92 -14.69 1.94
N ILE A 142 14.89 -14.41 2.81
CA ILE A 142 14.63 -13.96 4.20
C ILE A 142 13.84 -12.66 4.19
N PHE A 143 14.28 -11.64 3.44
CA PHE A 143 13.55 -10.38 3.37
C PHE A 143 12.19 -10.52 2.68
N ALA A 144 12.07 -11.40 1.67
CA ALA A 144 10.78 -11.63 1.04
C ALA A 144 9.77 -12.27 1.99
N LEU A 145 10.16 -13.32 2.72
CA LEU A 145 9.31 -13.95 3.72
C LEU A 145 8.98 -12.99 4.88
N PHE A 146 9.94 -12.20 5.33
CA PHE A 146 9.72 -11.23 6.40
C PHE A 146 8.77 -10.11 5.94
N TYR A 147 8.95 -9.58 4.73
CA TYR A 147 8.01 -8.65 4.11
C TYR A 147 6.60 -9.24 4.00
N THR A 148 6.48 -10.46 3.45
CA THR A 148 5.22 -11.16 3.31
C THR A 148 4.52 -11.30 4.65
N ARG A 149 5.25 -11.69 5.69
CA ARG A 149 4.71 -11.77 7.05
C ARG A 149 4.15 -10.43 7.52
N LEU A 150 4.95 -9.37 7.46
CA LEU A 150 4.53 -8.04 7.92
C LEU A 150 3.33 -7.50 7.14
N ALA A 151 3.34 -7.65 5.82
CA ALA A 151 2.25 -7.21 4.95
C ALA A 151 0.96 -7.99 5.23
N CYS A 152 1.06 -9.31 5.41
CA CYS A 152 -0.08 -10.15 5.74
C CYS A 152 -0.66 -9.85 7.13
N LEU A 153 0.18 -9.50 8.11
CA LEU A 153 -0.27 -9.03 9.41
C LEU A 153 -1.04 -7.70 9.28
N GLU A 154 -0.59 -6.75 8.45
CA GLU A 154 -1.38 -5.53 8.18
C GLU A 154 -2.72 -5.85 7.51
N LEU A 155 -2.72 -6.70 6.48
CA LEU A 155 -3.91 -7.06 5.72
C LEU A 155 -4.95 -7.86 6.54
N SER A 156 -4.51 -8.54 7.59
CA SER A 156 -5.37 -9.26 8.54
C SER A 156 -5.75 -8.44 9.78
N GLY A 157 -5.39 -7.15 9.84
CA GLY A 157 -5.72 -6.26 10.96
C GLY A 157 -4.81 -6.40 12.19
N ASN A 158 -3.71 -7.16 12.08
CA ASN A 158 -2.71 -7.38 13.13
C ASN A 158 -1.56 -6.34 13.08
N THR A 159 -1.88 -5.08 12.79
CA THR A 159 -0.88 -4.00 12.60
C THR A 159 0.02 -3.80 13.81
N VAL A 160 -0.50 -3.95 15.03
CA VAL A 160 0.30 -3.80 16.25
C VAL A 160 1.38 -4.89 16.34
N ILE A 161 1.06 -6.12 15.96
CA ILE A 161 2.02 -7.23 15.92
C ILE A 161 3.07 -6.93 14.84
N ALA A 162 2.64 -6.59 13.63
CA ALA A 162 3.55 -6.20 12.53
C ALA A 162 4.51 -5.08 12.96
N ALA A 163 4.00 -4.08 13.68
CA ALA A 163 4.78 -2.97 14.20
C ALA A 163 5.85 -3.42 15.22
N GLN A 164 5.54 -4.35 16.13
CA GLN A 164 6.54 -4.89 17.06
C GLN A 164 7.59 -5.71 16.32
N GLU A 165 7.19 -6.59 15.41
CA GLU A 165 8.11 -7.47 14.68
C GLU A 165 9.03 -6.68 13.76
N SER A 166 8.54 -5.61 13.12
CA SER A 166 9.33 -4.73 12.24
C SER A 166 10.53 -4.08 12.94
N LYS A 167 10.54 -4.01 14.29
CA LYS A 167 11.67 -3.50 15.06
C LYS A 167 12.89 -4.42 14.98
N ALA A 168 12.71 -5.69 14.61
CA ALA A 168 13.82 -6.60 14.38
C ALA A 168 14.73 -6.17 13.23
N LEU A 169 14.25 -5.31 12.31
CA LEU A 169 15.07 -4.69 11.27
C LEU A 169 15.98 -3.56 11.80
N GLU A 170 15.85 -3.21 13.08
CA GLU A 170 16.63 -2.16 13.72
C GLU A 170 16.65 -0.87 12.88
N ASP A 171 17.85 -0.34 12.60
CA ASP A 171 18.06 0.83 11.78
C ASP A 171 18.42 0.45 10.33
N LEU A 172 17.46 0.57 9.43
CA LEU A 172 17.64 0.33 7.99
C LEU A 172 18.60 1.35 7.32
N SER A 173 18.93 2.45 7.97
CA SER A 173 19.94 3.40 7.46
C SER A 173 21.38 3.02 7.82
N SER A 174 21.56 1.98 8.65
CA SER A 174 22.87 1.47 9.05
C SER A 174 23.69 0.93 7.87
N GLU A 175 25.01 1.09 7.92
CA GLU A 175 25.98 0.53 6.97
C GLU A 175 25.84 -0.99 6.80
N PHE A 176 25.26 -1.68 7.79
CA PHE A 176 24.91 -3.10 7.68
C PHE A 176 24.12 -3.41 6.40
N TYR A 177 23.13 -2.57 6.06
CA TYR A 177 22.22 -2.78 4.95
C TYR A 177 22.76 -2.26 3.60
N TYR A 178 23.95 -1.66 3.58
CA TYR A 178 24.55 -1.15 2.37
C TYR A 178 25.74 -2.01 1.93
N ILE A 179 25.87 -2.17 0.62
CA ILE A 179 26.98 -2.89 -0.01
C ILE A 179 27.55 -2.05 -1.15
N THR A 180 28.87 -2.06 -1.27
CA THR A 180 29.57 -1.40 -2.37
C THR A 180 30.06 -2.50 -3.32
N PRO A 181 29.50 -2.63 -4.54
CA PRO A 181 29.92 -3.65 -5.49
C PRO A 181 31.43 -3.53 -5.76
N LYS A 182 32.22 -4.58 -5.49
CA LYS A 182 33.64 -4.57 -5.86
C LYS A 182 33.74 -4.84 -7.36
N SER A 183 34.42 -3.97 -8.10
CA SER A 183 34.82 -4.28 -9.47
C SER A 183 35.94 -5.31 -9.40
N ASP A 184 35.63 -6.59 -9.62
CA ASP A 184 36.64 -7.60 -9.82
C ASP A 184 37.26 -7.43 -11.22
N THR A 185 38.21 -6.51 -11.35
CA THR A 185 39.14 -6.48 -12.46
C THR A 185 40.56 -6.59 -11.92
N THR A 186 41.04 -7.84 -11.82
CA THR A 186 42.47 -8.12 -11.93
C THR A 186 42.89 -7.88 -13.38
N ASP A 187 43.85 -6.96 -13.53
CA ASP A 187 44.79 -6.77 -14.63
C ASP A 187 44.28 -6.28 -16.00
N GLU A 188 44.85 -5.12 -16.36
CA GLU A 188 45.24 -4.70 -17.71
C GLU A 188 44.20 -4.78 -18.83
N ASP A 189 43.19 -3.89 -18.80
CA ASP A 189 42.73 -3.18 -20.01
C ASP A 189 41.88 -1.96 -19.61
N GLN A 190 42.38 -0.77 -19.94
CA GLN A 190 41.72 0.50 -19.68
C GLN A 190 40.58 0.78 -20.69
N GLU A 191 39.59 1.54 -20.20
CA GLU A 191 38.87 2.62 -20.92
C GLU A 191 37.41 2.50 -21.39
N SER A 192 36.58 1.49 -21.03
CA SER A 192 35.17 1.51 -21.50
C SER A 192 34.02 1.10 -20.57
N SER A 193 34.23 0.92 -19.27
CA SER A 193 33.09 0.79 -18.33
C SER A 193 33.48 1.09 -16.88
N GLN A 194 33.59 2.37 -16.54
CA GLN A 194 33.47 2.81 -15.14
C GLN A 194 32.01 2.62 -14.70
N GLU A 195 31.61 1.39 -14.32
CA GLU A 195 30.46 1.24 -13.44
C GLU A 195 30.83 1.86 -12.10
N SER A 196 30.38 3.09 -11.87
CA SER A 196 30.52 3.77 -10.60
C SER A 196 29.93 2.92 -9.48
N SER A 197 30.79 2.42 -8.60
CA SER A 197 30.42 1.58 -7.46
C SER A 197 29.74 2.42 -6.37
N TYR A 198 28.43 2.64 -6.52
CA TYR A 198 27.61 3.27 -5.50
C TYR A 198 27.15 2.24 -4.47
N PRO A 199 27.04 2.63 -3.18
CA PRO A 199 26.43 1.79 -2.16
C PRO A 199 24.98 1.44 -2.53
N ARG A 200 24.63 0.16 -2.53
CA ARG A 200 23.29 -0.36 -2.79
C ARG A 200 22.69 -0.92 -1.51
N HIS A 201 21.40 -0.68 -1.31
CA HIS A 201 20.66 -1.22 -0.18
C HIS A 201 20.26 -2.68 -0.43
N ILE A 202 20.49 -3.57 0.52
CA ILE A 202 20.22 -5.01 0.37
C ILE A 202 18.75 -5.38 0.64
N ALA A 203 18.06 -4.60 1.48
CA ALA A 203 16.64 -4.83 1.72
C ALA A 203 15.79 -4.30 0.56
N PRO A 204 14.77 -5.06 0.11
CA PRO A 204 13.91 -4.70 -1.00
C PRO A 204 13.08 -3.45 -0.71
N TRP A 205 12.82 -2.63 -1.74
CA TRP A 205 12.09 -1.38 -1.60
C TRP A 205 10.72 -1.53 -0.90
N PRO A 206 9.87 -2.53 -1.24
CA PRO A 206 8.62 -2.73 -0.54
C PRO A 206 8.78 -2.93 0.97
N LEU A 207 9.81 -3.68 1.40
CA LEU A 207 10.11 -3.89 2.82
C LEU A 207 10.53 -2.59 3.51
N ARG A 208 11.37 -1.78 2.87
CA ARG A 208 11.84 -0.50 3.44
C ARG A 208 10.68 0.46 3.66
N VAL A 209 9.80 0.60 2.66
CA VAL A 209 8.62 1.46 2.74
C VAL A 209 7.65 0.98 3.83
N LEU A 210 7.41 -0.33 3.91
CA LEU A 210 6.56 -0.93 4.93
C LEU A 210 7.14 -0.75 6.34
N ALA A 211 8.45 -0.99 6.50
CA ALA A 211 9.15 -0.87 7.76
C ALA A 211 9.11 0.56 8.33
N VAL A 212 9.28 1.60 7.48
CA VAL A 212 9.16 3.00 7.93
C VAL A 212 7.81 3.26 8.59
N ARG A 213 6.71 2.79 7.98
CA ARG A 213 5.38 2.90 8.57
C ARG A 213 5.27 2.10 9.87
N LEU A 214 5.58 0.81 9.84
CA LEU A 214 5.40 -0.09 10.97
C LEU A 214 6.25 0.28 12.19
N GLN A 215 7.50 0.70 11.98
CA GLN A 215 8.37 1.16 13.05
C GLN A 215 7.85 2.47 13.66
N SER A 216 7.30 3.39 12.86
CA SER A 216 6.67 4.61 13.40
C SER A 216 5.51 4.29 14.36
N ILE A 217 4.68 3.30 14.02
CA ILE A 217 3.61 2.79 14.88
C ILE A 217 4.20 2.10 16.11
N GLY A 218 5.21 1.24 15.92
CA GLY A 218 5.83 0.45 16.97
C GLY A 218 6.55 1.28 18.02
N PHE A 219 7.13 2.42 17.63
CA PHE A 219 7.73 3.41 18.53
C PHE A 219 6.72 4.45 19.04
N GLY A 220 5.50 4.48 18.51
CA GLY A 220 4.47 5.46 18.86
C GLY A 220 4.84 6.89 18.46
N ASP A 221 5.65 7.06 17.42
CA ASP A 221 6.10 8.38 16.95
C ASP A 221 5.82 8.54 15.44
N PRO A 222 4.71 9.19 15.05
CA PRO A 222 4.36 9.39 13.64
C PRO A 222 5.36 10.29 12.90
N ARG A 223 6.14 11.13 13.60
CA ARG A 223 7.16 11.98 12.98
C ARG A 223 8.29 11.14 12.40
N ARG A 224 8.61 10.00 13.02
CA ARG A 224 9.60 9.05 12.49
C ARG A 224 9.15 8.45 11.16
N GLY A 225 7.85 8.18 11.00
CA GLY A 225 7.30 7.70 9.74
C GLY A 225 7.50 8.72 8.63
N ILE A 226 7.17 9.99 8.90
CA ILE A 226 7.37 11.08 7.93
C ILE A 226 8.86 11.26 7.61
N ALA A 227 9.73 11.37 8.63
CA ALA A 227 11.17 11.52 8.44
C ALA A 227 11.77 10.38 7.61
N GLY A 228 11.43 9.13 7.95
CA GLY A 228 11.90 7.96 7.20
C GLY A 228 11.47 7.95 5.73
N LEU A 229 10.24 8.42 5.42
CA LEU A 229 9.79 8.57 4.03
C LEU A 229 10.59 9.63 3.26
N TYR A 230 10.95 10.74 3.91
CA TYR A 230 11.83 11.75 3.32
C TYR A 230 13.25 11.22 3.10
N ASP A 231 13.79 10.45 4.05
CA ASP A 231 15.14 9.88 3.96
C ASP A 231 15.26 8.92 2.76
N ILE A 232 14.33 7.98 2.60
CA ILE A 232 14.30 7.10 1.42
C ILE A 232 13.92 7.85 0.13
N GLY A 233 13.21 8.98 0.23
CA GLY A 233 12.94 9.87 -0.90
C GLY A 233 14.18 10.59 -1.43
N ILE A 234 15.10 10.98 -0.55
CA ILE A 234 16.40 11.56 -0.93
C ILE A 234 17.25 10.54 -1.70
N GLU A 235 17.23 9.28 -1.27
CA GLU A 235 17.88 8.18 -2.00
C GLU A 235 17.26 7.98 -3.38
N ALA A 236 15.93 7.91 -3.48
CA ALA A 236 15.24 7.76 -4.76
C ALA A 236 15.59 8.88 -5.74
N ARG A 237 15.65 10.13 -5.28
CA ARG A 237 16.10 11.26 -6.12
C ARG A 237 17.53 11.12 -6.61
N ARG A 238 18.43 10.63 -5.74
CA ARG A 238 19.83 10.40 -6.13
C ARG A 238 19.91 9.41 -7.28
N GLU A 239 19.12 8.34 -7.23
CA GLU A 239 19.04 7.34 -8.30
C GLU A 239 18.38 7.88 -9.58
N VAL A 240 17.38 8.76 -9.47
CA VAL A 240 16.78 9.44 -10.64
C VAL A 240 17.79 10.35 -11.35
N LEU A 241 18.59 11.08 -10.57
CA LEU A 241 19.58 12.04 -11.07
C LEU A 241 20.88 11.38 -11.54
N ARG A 242 21.03 10.06 -11.37
CA ARG A 242 22.22 9.34 -11.83
C ARG A 242 22.35 9.43 -13.36
N PRO A 243 23.52 9.82 -13.88
CA PRO A 243 23.72 9.99 -15.32
C PRO A 243 23.75 8.65 -16.07
N ASP A 244 24.20 7.58 -15.42
CA ASP A 244 24.42 6.22 -15.96
C ASP A 244 23.21 5.28 -15.81
N THR A 245 22.11 5.73 -15.21
CA THR A 245 20.89 4.92 -15.04
C THR A 245 20.12 4.83 -16.36
N SER A 246 19.68 3.61 -16.73
CA SER A 246 18.80 3.37 -17.89
C SER A 246 17.46 4.11 -17.73
N ASP A 247 16.78 4.43 -18.84
CA ASP A 247 15.51 5.15 -18.76
C ASP A 247 14.41 4.36 -18.04
N GLU A 248 14.42 3.03 -18.13
CA GLU A 248 13.50 2.14 -17.41
C GLU A 248 13.74 2.17 -15.90
N HIS A 249 15.01 2.03 -15.46
CA HIS A 249 15.37 2.15 -14.05
C HIS A 249 15.06 3.54 -13.52
N ARG A 250 15.36 4.58 -14.30
CA ARG A 250 15.06 5.97 -13.94
C ARG A 250 13.56 6.20 -13.81
N LYS A 251 12.75 5.61 -14.69
CA LYS A 251 11.29 5.61 -14.58
C LYS A 251 10.86 4.94 -13.28
N ALA A 252 11.32 3.72 -13.00
CA ALA A 252 10.98 3.00 -11.76
C ALA A 252 11.34 3.77 -10.47
N TRP A 253 12.41 4.57 -10.46
CA TRP A 253 12.76 5.43 -9.32
C TRP A 253 11.89 6.69 -9.20
N ARG A 254 11.50 7.31 -10.32
CA ARG A 254 10.50 8.41 -10.30
C ARG A 254 9.16 7.92 -9.77
N ASP A 255 8.80 6.73 -10.22
CA ASP A 255 7.62 6.00 -9.84
C ASP A 255 7.61 5.77 -8.31
N ARG A 256 8.72 5.26 -7.75
CA ARG A 256 8.91 5.17 -6.29
C ARG A 256 8.75 6.52 -5.58
N LEU A 257 9.36 7.58 -6.11
CA LEU A 257 9.33 8.91 -5.50
C LEU A 257 7.91 9.51 -5.45
N ALA A 258 7.12 9.33 -6.50
CA ALA A 258 5.74 9.80 -6.54
C ALA A 258 4.85 9.04 -5.53
N ASP A 259 5.04 7.72 -5.40
CA ASP A 259 4.35 6.91 -4.37
C ASP A 259 4.72 7.38 -2.94
N LEU A 260 5.99 7.69 -2.68
CA LEU A 260 6.43 8.26 -1.39
C LEU A 260 5.79 9.62 -1.10
N GLY A 261 5.60 10.46 -2.11
CA GLY A 261 4.88 11.74 -1.97
C GLY A 261 3.48 11.53 -1.42
N ILE A 262 2.72 10.61 -2.03
CA ILE A 262 1.36 10.24 -1.60
C ILE A 262 1.36 9.65 -0.18
N ARG A 263 2.30 8.73 0.12
CA ARG A 263 2.43 8.14 1.47
C ARG A 263 2.78 9.16 2.53
N SER A 264 3.59 10.16 2.20
CA SER A 264 3.97 11.23 3.12
C SER A 264 2.78 12.12 3.44
N VAL A 265 1.93 12.42 2.45
CA VAL A 265 0.65 13.12 2.68
C VAL A 265 -0.26 12.28 3.58
N ASN A 266 -0.40 10.98 3.33
CA ASN A 266 -1.16 10.08 4.22
C ASN A 266 -0.63 10.09 5.65
N ALA A 267 0.69 10.00 5.86
CA ALA A 267 1.29 10.06 7.19
C ALA A 267 1.03 11.41 7.89
N LEU A 268 1.02 12.52 7.15
CA LEU A 268 0.66 13.84 7.68
C LEU A 268 -0.81 13.92 8.09
N ILE A 269 -1.72 13.29 7.32
CA ILE A 269 -3.15 13.19 7.66
C ILE A 269 -3.33 12.37 8.94
N GLU A 270 -2.69 11.19 9.03
CA GLU A 270 -2.74 10.34 10.23
C GLU A 270 -2.18 11.04 11.48
N MET A 271 -1.14 11.87 11.31
CA MET A 271 -0.59 12.72 12.38
C MET A 271 -1.53 13.89 12.76
N GLY A 272 -2.52 14.21 11.93
CA GLY A 272 -3.45 15.32 12.12
C GLY A 272 -2.92 16.68 11.64
N ASP A 273 -1.75 16.74 10.99
CA ASP A 273 -1.24 17.98 10.37
C ASP A 273 -1.81 18.17 8.97
N LEU A 274 -3.13 18.43 8.93
CA LEU A 274 -3.88 18.64 7.68
C LEU A 274 -3.36 19.84 6.88
N SER A 275 -2.79 20.84 7.55
CA SER A 275 -2.22 22.02 6.90
C SER A 275 -0.94 21.68 6.12
N ALA A 276 -0.04 20.89 6.70
CA ALA A 276 1.13 20.38 5.99
C ALA A 276 0.72 19.37 4.92
N ALA A 277 -0.21 18.46 5.22
CA ALA A 277 -0.73 17.50 4.24
C ALA A 277 -1.24 18.21 2.98
N ARG A 278 -2.06 19.25 3.16
CA ARG A 278 -2.59 20.07 2.05
C ARG A 278 -1.47 20.72 1.23
N ARG A 279 -0.51 21.40 1.88
CA ARG A 279 0.59 22.07 1.16
C ARG A 279 1.47 21.09 0.39
N SER A 280 1.77 19.93 0.99
CA SER A 280 2.53 18.87 0.34
C SER A 280 1.76 18.26 -0.82
N LEU A 281 0.45 18.05 -0.68
CA LEU A 281 -0.39 17.52 -1.76
C LEU A 281 -0.53 18.51 -2.93
N ASP A 282 -0.64 19.81 -2.64
CA ASP A 282 -0.61 20.88 -3.65
C ASP A 282 0.74 20.96 -4.38
N SER A 283 1.86 20.65 -3.71
CA SER A 283 3.20 20.68 -4.33
C SER A 283 3.46 19.45 -5.20
N LEU A 284 2.75 18.34 -4.98
CA LEU A 284 2.74 17.19 -5.88
C LEU A 284 2.13 17.59 -7.22
N ARG A 285 3.01 17.78 -8.21
CA ARG A 285 2.61 18.15 -9.56
C ARG A 285 1.87 17.00 -10.19
N THR A 286 0.70 17.33 -10.73
CA THR A 286 -0.07 16.41 -11.56
C THR A 286 0.04 16.88 -13.00
N THR A 287 0.55 16.02 -13.88
CA THR A 287 0.68 16.30 -15.31
C THR A 287 -0.48 15.66 -16.10
N ALA A 288 -0.72 16.16 -17.31
CA ALA A 288 -1.73 15.57 -18.19
C ALA A 288 -1.45 14.09 -18.48
N SER A 289 -0.17 13.70 -18.52
CA SER A 289 0.32 12.34 -18.75
C SER A 289 0.25 11.40 -17.54
N ASP A 290 -0.11 11.89 -16.35
CA ASP A 290 -0.22 11.00 -15.18
C ASP A 290 -1.43 10.06 -15.34
N SER A 291 -1.32 8.81 -14.86
CA SER A 291 -2.46 7.90 -14.88
C SER A 291 -3.64 8.45 -14.10
N PHE A 292 -4.82 7.99 -14.52
CA PHE A 292 -6.05 8.15 -13.78
C PHE A 292 -5.90 7.77 -12.30
N VAL A 293 -5.13 6.72 -11.98
CA VAL A 293 -4.91 6.25 -10.59
C VAL A 293 -4.22 7.32 -9.75
N SER A 294 -3.15 7.92 -10.25
CA SER A 294 -2.41 8.97 -9.54
C SER A 294 -3.27 10.22 -9.31
N LYS A 295 -4.03 10.64 -10.33
CA LYS A 295 -4.99 11.75 -10.22
C LYS A 295 -6.14 11.44 -9.25
N SER A 296 -6.59 10.19 -9.25
CA SER A 296 -7.64 9.70 -8.35
C SER A 296 -7.20 9.73 -6.90
N ARG A 297 -5.99 9.21 -6.60
CA ARG A 297 -5.43 9.23 -5.25
C ARG A 297 -5.33 10.65 -4.72
N LYS A 298 -4.81 11.59 -5.53
CA LYS A 298 -4.71 12.99 -5.14
C LYS A 298 -6.07 13.61 -4.84
N THR A 299 -7.07 13.38 -5.69
CA THR A 299 -8.45 13.84 -5.48
C THR A 299 -9.04 13.27 -4.18
N LEU A 300 -8.90 11.96 -3.95
CA LEU A 300 -9.37 11.29 -2.74
C LEU A 300 -8.69 11.81 -1.47
N LEU A 301 -7.40 12.16 -1.54
CA LEU A 301 -6.69 12.76 -0.40
C LEU A 301 -7.19 14.17 -0.08
N PHE A 302 -7.51 14.99 -1.09
CA PHE A 302 -8.14 16.29 -0.84
C PHE A 302 -9.51 16.14 -0.18
N LEU A 303 -10.31 15.15 -0.61
CA LEU A 303 -11.57 14.80 0.07
C LEU A 303 -11.33 14.38 1.52
N LEU A 304 -10.32 13.54 1.79
CA LEU A 304 -9.98 13.09 3.14
C LEU A 304 -9.51 14.24 4.05
N ILE A 305 -8.80 15.22 3.50
CA ILE A 305 -8.39 16.46 4.20
C ILE A 305 -9.60 17.38 4.46
N GLY A 306 -10.71 17.19 3.73
CA GLY A 306 -11.87 18.08 3.76
C GLY A 306 -11.74 19.30 2.84
N ASP A 307 -10.73 19.35 1.97
CA ASP A 307 -10.57 20.41 0.97
C ASP A 307 -11.36 20.07 -0.30
N VAL A 308 -12.68 20.23 -0.20
CA VAL A 308 -13.63 19.94 -1.28
C VAL A 308 -13.34 20.80 -2.53
N ASP A 309 -12.88 22.05 -2.35
CA ASP A 309 -12.58 22.94 -3.47
C ASP A 309 -11.35 22.47 -4.26
N ALA A 310 -10.29 22.03 -3.57
CA ALA A 310 -9.15 21.42 -4.24
C ALA A 310 -9.53 20.10 -4.92
N ALA A 311 -10.32 19.25 -4.25
CA ALA A 311 -10.82 18.01 -4.85
C ALA A 311 -11.62 18.27 -6.14
N LYS A 312 -12.49 19.31 -6.17
CA LYS A 312 -13.22 19.73 -7.39
C LYS A 312 -12.30 20.19 -8.51
N ARG A 313 -11.19 20.85 -8.20
CA ARG A 313 -10.23 21.29 -9.22
C ARG A 313 -9.48 20.08 -9.79
N GLU A 314 -8.99 19.19 -8.94
CA GLU A 314 -8.24 18.01 -9.37
C GLU A 314 -9.12 17.01 -10.10
N SER A 315 -10.39 16.82 -9.72
CA SER A 315 -11.29 15.89 -10.41
C SER A 315 -11.55 16.29 -11.87
N ARG A 316 -11.61 17.60 -12.16
CA ARG A 316 -11.71 18.13 -13.54
C ARG A 316 -10.43 17.95 -14.35
N LEU A 317 -9.29 17.72 -13.69
CA LEU A 317 -8.01 17.41 -14.33
C LEU A 317 -7.80 15.90 -14.47
N ALA A 318 -8.42 15.12 -13.56
CA ALA A 318 -8.50 13.68 -13.64
C ALA A 318 -9.27 13.22 -14.87
N ASP A 319 -10.25 14.01 -15.32
CA ASP A 319 -11.15 13.59 -16.39
C ASP A 319 -11.54 14.67 -17.41
N GLY A 320 -11.69 14.21 -18.65
CA GLY A 320 -12.40 14.92 -19.72
C GLY A 320 -13.83 14.44 -19.93
N SER A 321 -14.36 13.54 -19.08
CA SER A 321 -15.72 13.00 -19.15
C SER A 321 -16.50 13.18 -17.83
N ASP A 322 -17.82 13.26 -17.91
CA ASP A 322 -18.72 13.39 -16.75
C ASP A 322 -19.00 12.05 -16.03
N ASP A 323 -18.35 10.95 -16.44
CA ASP A 323 -18.65 9.57 -16.01
C ASP A 323 -17.74 9.07 -14.85
N THR A 324 -17.30 9.99 -13.99
CA THR A 324 -16.42 9.64 -12.86
C THR A 324 -17.14 9.57 -11.53
N MET A 325 -16.68 8.67 -10.66
CA MET A 325 -17.11 8.55 -9.26
C MET A 325 -16.90 9.85 -8.43
N PHE A 326 -16.09 10.80 -8.91
CA PHE A 326 -15.78 12.01 -8.14
C PHE A 326 -16.96 12.95 -7.99
N LYS A 327 -17.83 13.06 -8.99
CA LYS A 327 -19.01 13.93 -8.91
C LYS A 327 -19.91 13.57 -7.72
N PRO A 328 -20.42 12.33 -7.60
CA PRO A 328 -21.20 11.96 -6.43
C PRO A 328 -20.41 11.96 -5.11
N LEU A 329 -19.12 11.61 -5.11
CA LEU A 329 -18.28 11.73 -3.90
C LEU A 329 -18.17 13.18 -3.41
N LEU A 330 -18.09 14.14 -4.32
CA LEU A 330 -18.08 15.57 -4.00
C LEU A 330 -19.42 16.01 -3.41
N SER A 331 -20.55 15.57 -3.98
CA SER A 331 -21.88 15.84 -3.44
C SER A 331 -22.04 15.26 -2.03
N MET A 332 -21.55 14.03 -1.78
CA MET A 332 -21.52 13.43 -0.45
C MET A 332 -20.66 14.25 0.54
N ALA A 333 -19.48 14.71 0.12
CA ALA A 333 -18.59 15.51 0.96
C ALA A 333 -19.20 16.87 1.36
N GLU A 334 -20.12 17.39 0.54
CA GLU A 334 -20.88 18.62 0.82
C GLU A 334 -22.18 18.36 1.58
N GLY A 335 -22.47 17.11 1.98
CA GLY A 335 -23.68 16.71 2.68
C GLY A 335 -24.93 16.65 1.80
N ARG A 336 -24.79 16.74 0.47
CA ARG A 336 -25.90 16.65 -0.49
C ARG A 336 -26.15 15.19 -0.89
N TYR A 337 -26.65 14.41 0.05
CA TYR A 337 -26.86 12.96 -0.15
C TYR A 337 -27.97 12.61 -1.15
N ASP A 338 -29.03 13.43 -1.25
CA ASP A 338 -30.08 13.24 -2.26
C ASP A 338 -29.51 13.42 -3.68
N ASP A 339 -28.75 14.49 -3.91
CA ASP A 339 -28.08 14.73 -5.20
C ASP A 339 -27.09 13.60 -5.52
N ALA A 340 -26.27 13.20 -4.53
CA ALA A 340 -25.32 12.12 -4.69
C ALA A 340 -26.00 10.78 -5.04
N ALA A 341 -27.16 10.48 -4.46
CA ALA A 341 -27.92 9.28 -4.78
C ALA A 341 -28.36 9.26 -6.25
N VAL A 342 -28.86 10.40 -6.76
CA VAL A 342 -29.23 10.55 -8.18
C VAL A 342 -28.00 10.41 -9.08
N GLU A 343 -26.88 11.01 -8.69
CA GLU A 343 -25.62 10.94 -9.44
C GLU A 343 -25.04 9.52 -9.48
N TRP A 344 -25.05 8.78 -8.37
CA TRP A 344 -24.65 7.37 -8.33
C TRP A 344 -25.56 6.49 -9.19
N GLN A 345 -26.88 6.71 -9.12
CA GLN A 345 -27.85 5.98 -9.93
C GLN A 345 -27.62 6.24 -11.43
N ALA A 346 -27.36 7.49 -11.82
CA ALA A 346 -27.03 7.83 -13.18
C ALA A 346 -25.77 7.10 -13.69
N LEU A 347 -24.74 6.94 -12.86
CA LEU A 347 -23.54 6.15 -13.22
C LEU A 347 -23.85 4.67 -13.47
N LEU A 348 -24.82 4.09 -12.76
CA LEU A 348 -25.26 2.71 -13.00
C LEU A 348 -26.04 2.56 -14.31
N GLU A 349 -26.69 3.63 -14.76
CA GLU A 349 -27.52 3.66 -15.97
C GLU A 349 -26.76 4.10 -17.23
N ALA A 350 -25.59 4.73 -17.09
CA ALA A 350 -24.90 5.45 -18.15
C ALA A 350 -24.15 4.60 -19.20
N GLY A 351 -24.17 3.25 -19.12
CA GLY A 351 -23.43 2.44 -20.08
C GLY A 351 -23.38 0.94 -19.79
N PRO A 352 -22.46 0.19 -20.45
CA PRO A 352 -22.27 -1.24 -20.20
C PRO A 352 -21.76 -1.49 -18.78
N LYS A 353 -21.85 -2.76 -18.36
CA LYS A 353 -21.48 -3.22 -17.01
C LYS A 353 -20.07 -2.75 -16.61
N ARG A 354 -19.98 -1.99 -15.51
CA ARG A 354 -18.72 -1.39 -15.02
C ARG A 354 -17.99 -2.36 -14.09
N SER A 355 -16.66 -2.28 -14.06
CA SER A 355 -15.86 -3.08 -13.11
C SER A 355 -16.00 -2.61 -11.66
N ASP A 356 -16.37 -1.35 -11.44
CA ASP A 356 -16.53 -0.70 -10.13
C ASP A 356 -18.00 -0.67 -9.65
N GLU A 357 -18.91 -1.39 -10.32
CA GLU A 357 -20.35 -1.37 -10.05
C GLU A 357 -20.70 -1.67 -8.59
N ALA A 358 -20.01 -2.64 -7.96
CA ALA A 358 -20.23 -3.00 -6.57
C ALA A 358 -19.93 -1.84 -5.60
N MET A 359 -18.85 -1.10 -5.86
CA MET A 359 -18.48 0.09 -5.10
C MET A 359 -19.48 1.23 -5.32
N VAL A 360 -19.94 1.43 -6.56
CA VAL A 360 -20.97 2.43 -6.88
C VAL A 360 -22.27 2.13 -6.14
N LYS A 361 -22.78 0.89 -6.21
CA LYS A 361 -23.99 0.46 -5.50
C LYS A 361 -23.84 0.59 -3.98
N GLN A 362 -22.66 0.28 -3.43
CA GLN A 362 -22.41 0.49 -2.01
C GLN A 362 -22.50 1.97 -1.62
N ASN A 363 -21.88 2.88 -2.37
CA ASN A 363 -21.95 4.30 -2.06
C ASN A 363 -23.37 4.87 -2.25
N LEU A 364 -24.13 4.36 -3.23
CA LEU A 364 -25.56 4.64 -3.34
C LEU A 364 -26.32 4.19 -2.08
N ALA A 365 -26.09 2.98 -1.60
CA ALA A 365 -26.71 2.47 -0.37
C ALA A 365 -26.37 3.34 0.86
N VAL A 366 -25.15 3.86 0.95
CA VAL A 366 -24.76 4.84 1.98
C VAL A 366 -25.56 6.13 1.84
N CYS A 367 -25.75 6.66 0.62
CA CYS A 367 -26.60 7.84 0.42
C CYS A 367 -28.06 7.58 0.81
N LEU A 368 -28.61 6.41 0.46
CA LEU A 368 -29.96 5.98 0.86
C LEU A 368 -30.11 5.90 2.40
N LEU A 369 -29.07 5.44 3.09
CA LEU A 369 -29.03 5.45 4.56
C LEU A 369 -29.14 6.89 5.11
N TYR A 370 -28.34 7.83 4.59
CA TYR A 370 -28.35 9.23 5.03
C TYR A 370 -29.64 9.98 4.67
N THR A 371 -30.38 9.53 3.66
CA THR A 371 -31.69 10.08 3.27
C THR A 371 -32.87 9.31 3.90
N ALA A 372 -32.62 8.54 4.96
CA ALA A 372 -33.60 7.78 5.73
C ALA A 372 -34.36 6.67 4.95
N ARG A 373 -33.81 6.21 3.83
CA ARG A 373 -34.32 5.09 3.02
C ARG A 373 -33.66 3.77 3.41
N LEU A 374 -33.80 3.41 4.69
CA LEU A 374 -33.13 2.26 5.32
C LEU A 374 -33.40 0.92 4.63
N ASN A 375 -34.64 0.68 4.20
CA ASN A 375 -35.01 -0.58 3.53
C ASN A 375 -34.31 -0.73 2.18
N ASP A 376 -34.26 0.35 1.40
CA ASP A 376 -33.62 0.36 0.08
C ASP A 376 -32.09 0.19 0.21
N ALA A 377 -31.50 0.84 1.21
CA ALA A 377 -30.08 0.68 1.55
C ALA A 377 -29.77 -0.77 1.92
N ARG A 378 -30.62 -1.39 2.76
CA ARG A 378 -30.49 -2.79 3.15
C ARG A 378 -30.58 -3.72 1.94
N GLU A 379 -31.62 -3.60 1.13
CA GLU A 379 -31.85 -4.46 -0.04
C GLU A 379 -30.68 -4.38 -1.02
N THR A 380 -30.17 -3.17 -1.27
CA THR A 380 -29.01 -2.95 -2.14
C THR A 380 -27.77 -3.68 -1.62
N LEU A 381 -27.47 -3.57 -0.32
CA LEU A 381 -26.30 -4.22 0.29
C LEU A 381 -26.46 -5.75 0.38
N GLU A 382 -27.67 -6.24 0.69
CA GLU A 382 -27.98 -7.69 0.68
C GLU A 382 -27.83 -8.28 -0.73
N SER A 383 -28.29 -7.59 -1.78
CA SER A 383 -28.12 -8.01 -3.18
C SER A 383 -26.64 -8.18 -3.54
N LEU A 384 -25.81 -7.18 -3.20
CA LEU A 384 -24.36 -7.26 -3.42
C LEU A 384 -23.71 -8.43 -2.67
N ALA A 385 -24.11 -8.69 -1.42
CA ALA A 385 -23.63 -9.85 -0.69
C ALA A 385 -24.03 -11.17 -1.36
N HIS A 386 -25.24 -11.26 -1.91
CA HIS A 386 -25.71 -12.41 -2.69
C HIS A 386 -25.03 -12.55 -4.05
N GLU A 387 -24.56 -11.45 -4.64
CA GLU A 387 -23.76 -11.40 -5.87
C GLU A 387 -22.26 -11.72 -5.64
N ASN A 388 -21.89 -12.22 -4.45
CA ASN A 388 -20.51 -12.51 -4.03
C ASN A 388 -19.59 -11.28 -3.98
N GLN A 389 -20.16 -10.08 -3.81
CA GLN A 389 -19.40 -8.81 -3.71
C GLN A 389 -19.19 -8.37 -2.25
N SER A 390 -18.83 -9.31 -1.38
CA SER A 390 -18.70 -9.02 0.04
C SER A 390 -17.32 -8.48 0.42
N PHE A 391 -16.87 -7.35 -0.10
CA PHE A 391 -15.63 -6.71 0.39
C PHE A 391 -15.82 -6.07 1.78
N GLY A 392 -14.74 -5.76 2.50
CA GLY A 392 -14.80 -5.38 3.92
C GLY A 392 -15.75 -4.21 4.24
N GLY A 393 -15.69 -3.14 3.43
CA GLY A 393 -16.58 -1.98 3.60
C GLY A 393 -18.06 -2.34 3.43
N LEU A 394 -18.39 -3.29 2.55
CA LEU A 394 -19.76 -3.74 2.32
C LEU A 394 -20.31 -4.47 3.54
N VAL A 395 -19.53 -5.44 4.04
CA VAL A 395 -19.92 -6.27 5.20
C VAL A 395 -20.13 -5.39 6.42
N PHE A 396 -19.22 -4.45 6.67
CA PHE A 396 -19.33 -3.51 7.79
C PHE A 396 -20.57 -2.61 7.68
N ASN A 397 -20.85 -2.09 6.49
CA ASN A 397 -22.02 -1.25 6.25
C ASN A 397 -23.33 -2.04 6.40
N LEU A 398 -23.39 -3.26 5.86
CA LEU A 398 -24.57 -4.13 6.00
C LEU A 398 -24.81 -4.52 7.45
N ALA A 399 -23.76 -4.87 8.20
CA ALA A 399 -23.85 -5.13 9.64
C ALA A 399 -24.39 -3.91 10.40
N THR A 400 -23.95 -2.70 10.03
CA THR A 400 -24.48 -1.44 10.59
C THR A 400 -25.97 -1.28 10.28
N VAL A 401 -26.38 -1.52 9.04
CA VAL A 401 -27.80 -1.42 8.65
C VAL A 401 -28.64 -2.43 9.44
N TYR A 402 -28.15 -3.64 9.68
CA TYR A 402 -28.85 -4.62 10.52
C TYR A 402 -29.06 -4.16 11.96
N GLU A 403 -28.07 -3.49 12.56
CA GLU A 403 -28.20 -2.91 13.90
C GLU A 403 -29.22 -1.77 13.95
N LEU A 404 -29.34 -0.99 12.88
CA LEU A 404 -30.28 0.13 12.80
C LEU A 404 -31.72 -0.30 12.50
N CYS A 405 -31.93 -1.38 11.75
CA CYS A 405 -33.25 -1.73 11.22
C CYS A 405 -33.87 -3.01 11.81
N SER A 406 -33.19 -3.74 12.70
CA SER A 406 -33.71 -5.03 13.19
C SER A 406 -33.33 -5.39 14.62
N ASP A 407 -34.32 -5.77 15.42
CA ASP A 407 -34.13 -6.40 16.74
C ASP A 407 -33.45 -7.78 16.66
N LYS A 408 -33.36 -8.35 15.45
CA LYS A 408 -32.70 -9.63 15.17
C LYS A 408 -31.30 -9.44 14.57
N SER A 409 -30.69 -8.26 14.72
CA SER A 409 -29.40 -7.91 14.14
C SER A 409 -28.31 -8.96 14.37
N SER A 410 -28.20 -9.51 15.58
CA SER A 410 -27.23 -10.58 15.90
C SER A 410 -27.38 -11.83 15.02
N LYS A 411 -28.62 -12.26 14.75
CA LYS A 411 -28.88 -13.41 13.87
C LYS A 411 -28.57 -13.09 12.41
N LEU A 412 -28.90 -11.88 11.96
CA LEU A 412 -28.61 -11.44 10.59
C LEU A 412 -27.10 -11.32 10.35
N LYS A 413 -26.35 -10.77 11.30
CA LYS A 413 -24.88 -10.70 11.26
C LYS A 413 -24.26 -12.11 11.21
N THR A 414 -24.75 -13.04 12.03
CA THR A 414 -24.30 -14.45 11.98
C THR A 414 -24.61 -15.10 10.62
N SER A 415 -25.81 -14.87 10.08
CA SER A 415 -26.18 -15.38 8.75
C SER A 415 -25.33 -14.75 7.63
N LEU A 416 -24.93 -13.48 7.78
CA LEU A 416 -24.05 -12.81 6.82
C LEU A 416 -22.66 -13.46 6.81
N VAL A 417 -22.10 -13.77 7.98
CA VAL A 417 -20.84 -14.55 8.08
C VAL A 417 -20.95 -15.86 7.31
N GLU A 418 -22.02 -16.63 7.51
CA GLU A 418 -22.22 -17.89 6.80
C GLU A 418 -22.36 -17.70 5.29
N THR A 419 -23.00 -16.62 4.84
CA THR A 419 -23.10 -16.29 3.41
C THR A 419 -21.72 -15.96 2.84
N VAL A 420 -20.93 -15.12 3.51
CA VAL A 420 -19.56 -14.76 3.07
C VAL A 420 -18.67 -15.99 3.03
N ALA A 421 -18.76 -16.88 4.01
CA ALA A 421 -17.97 -18.12 4.07
C ALA A 421 -18.23 -19.09 2.90
N ARG A 422 -19.37 -18.98 2.21
CA ARG A 422 -19.73 -19.83 1.07
C ARG A 422 -19.37 -19.23 -0.28
N GLN A 423 -18.82 -18.02 -0.31
CA GLN A 423 -18.48 -17.33 -1.56
C GLN A 423 -17.24 -17.95 -2.21
N PRO A 424 -17.12 -17.84 -3.56
CA PRO A 424 -15.91 -18.27 -4.25
C PRO A 424 -14.70 -17.47 -3.79
N ILE A 425 -13.56 -18.15 -3.74
CA ILE A 425 -12.26 -17.54 -3.44
C ILE A 425 -11.78 -16.81 -4.70
N THR A 426 -11.59 -15.49 -4.59
CA THR A 426 -11.14 -14.64 -5.72
C THR A 426 -9.75 -14.03 -5.49
N GLY A 427 -9.16 -14.19 -4.29
CA GLY A 427 -7.87 -13.61 -3.94
C GLY A 427 -7.85 -12.10 -3.66
N GLN A 428 -8.93 -11.40 -4.01
CA GLN A 428 -9.00 -9.94 -3.91
C GLN A 428 -9.40 -9.43 -2.52
N THR A 429 -9.81 -10.32 -1.62
CA THR A 429 -10.25 -9.94 -0.27
C THR A 429 -9.63 -10.83 0.78
N ASN A 430 -9.43 -10.28 1.98
CA ASN A 430 -9.04 -11.08 3.14
C ASN A 430 -10.14 -12.11 3.43
N LEU A 431 -9.81 -13.40 3.45
CA LEU A 431 -10.71 -14.48 3.85
C LEU A 431 -10.75 -14.65 5.37
N ASP A 432 -9.65 -14.34 6.05
CA ASP A 432 -9.47 -14.50 7.48
C ASP A 432 -10.03 -13.27 8.22
N ARG A 433 -11.32 -13.00 8.04
CA ARG A 433 -11.95 -11.74 8.50
C ARG A 433 -12.28 -11.76 9.99
N PRO A 434 -11.94 -10.70 10.75
CA PRO A 434 -12.26 -10.62 12.16
C PRO A 434 -13.75 -10.32 12.42
N ASN A 435 -14.21 -10.62 13.63
CA ASN A 435 -15.54 -10.32 14.16
C ASN A 435 -15.88 -8.83 14.04
N SER A 436 -14.87 -7.95 14.13
CA SER A 436 -15.02 -6.50 13.98
C SER A 436 -15.59 -6.09 12.63
N ASP A 437 -15.27 -6.81 11.54
CA ASP A 437 -15.80 -6.52 10.20
C ASP A 437 -17.31 -6.74 10.14
N PHE A 438 -17.81 -7.71 10.93
CA PHE A 438 -19.22 -8.05 11.03
C PHE A 438 -19.91 -7.37 12.22
N LYS A 439 -19.20 -6.55 13.02
CA LYS A 439 -19.69 -5.95 14.27
C LYS A 439 -20.24 -6.97 15.27
N MET A 440 -19.55 -8.11 15.44
CA MET A 440 -19.96 -9.19 16.35
C MET A 440 -19.31 -9.09 17.72
#